data_AF-A0A645A3W0-F1
#
_entry.id   AF-A0A645A3W0-F1
#
_cell.length_a   1.000
_cell.length_b   1.000
_cell.length_c   1.000
_cell.angle_alpha   90.00
_cell.angle_beta   90.00
_cell.angle_gamma   90.00
#
_symmetry.space_group_name_H-M   'P 1'
#
loop_
_entity.id
_entity.type
_entity.pdbx_description
1 polymer ?
#
loop_
_entity_poly.entity_id
_entity_poly.type
_entity_poly.pdbx_seq_one_letter_code
_entity_poly.pdbx_strand_id
1 'polypeptide(L)' 'MIRSYFALGAFHVQFNVISPEVLHKAQEKPEEYRDLLVRVAGYSTQFVNLSKNAQDAIIERTTYETM' A
#
# COMPACT_ATOMS: atom_id res chain seq x y z
N MET A 1 8.15 15.27 9.51
CA MET A 1 8.38 14.18 8.53
C MET A 1 8.60 14.71 7.11
N ILE A 2 7.57 15.15 6.39
CA ILE A 2 7.70 15.52 4.95
C ILE A 2 8.71 16.66 4.72
N ARG A 3 8.63 17.75 5.48
CA ARG A 3 9.59 18.87 5.37
C ARG A 3 11.04 18.42 5.59
N SER A 4 11.27 17.60 6.62
CA SER A 4 12.58 17.03 6.95
C SER A 4 13.09 16.11 5.82
N TYR A 5 12.21 15.27 5.26
CA TYR A 5 12.55 14.38 4.14
C TYR A 5 13.10 15.14 2.93
N PHE A 6 12.42 16.22 2.53
CA PHE A 6 12.89 17.06 1.43
C PHE A 6 14.10 17.93 1.81
N ALA A 7 14.22 18.36 3.07
CA ALA A 7 15.41 19.07 3.55
C ALA A 7 16.68 18.20 3.49
N LEU A 8 16.55 16.87 3.52
CA LEU A 8 17.64 15.91 3.34
C LEU A 8 17.96 15.62 1.86
N GLY A 9 17.36 16.35 0.91
CA GLY A 9 17.63 16.20 -0.52
C GLY A 9 16.87 15.06 -1.21
N ALA A 10 15.88 14.46 -0.54
CA ALA A 10 15.08 13.41 -1.17
C ALA A 10 14.16 13.99 -2.26
N PHE A 11 13.98 13.25 -3.35
CA PHE A 11 13.28 13.74 -4.55
C PHE A 11 11.77 13.46 -4.55
N HIS A 12 11.35 12.34 -3.95
CA HIS A 12 9.99 11.85 -4.12
C HIS A 12 9.58 10.91 -2.98
N VAL A 13 8.34 11.04 -2.50
CA VAL A 13 7.74 10.12 -1.52
C VAL A 13 6.26 9.88 -1.83
N GLN A 14 5.81 8.65 -1.63
CA GLN A 14 4.42 8.22 -1.74
C GLN A 14 4.09 7.32 -0.56
N PHE A 15 2.83 7.30 -0.15
CA PHE A 15 2.38 6.57 1.03
C PHE A 15 1.17 5.71 0.67
N ASN A 16 1.13 4.50 1.22
CA ASN A 16 -0.11 3.78 1.51
C ASN A 16 -0.40 3.96 3.00
N VAL A 17 -1.66 4.22 3.35
CA VAL A 17 -2.11 4.34 4.75
C VAL A 17 -3.31 3.41 4.91
N ILE A 18 -3.02 2.10 4.88
CA ILE A 18 -4.00 1.02 4.92
C ILE A 18 -3.46 -0.01 5.90
N SER A 19 -4.31 -0.65 6.67
CA SER A 19 -3.86 -1.66 7.63
C SER A 19 -3.60 -3.01 6.92
N PRO A 20 -2.61 -3.81 7.36
CA PRO A 20 -2.40 -5.15 6.81
C PRO A 20 -3.64 -6.04 6.91
N GLU A 21 -4.44 -5.90 7.98
CA GLU A 21 -5.67 -6.67 8.17
C GLU A 21 -6.72 -6.35 7.10
N VAL A 22 -6.84 -5.08 6.68
CA VAL A 22 -7.74 -4.69 5.58
C VAL A 22 -7.28 -5.31 4.27
N LEU A 23 -5.97 -5.30 4.01
CA LEU A 23 -5.41 -5.91 2.79
C LEU A 23 -5.65 -7.42 2.78
N HIS A 24 -5.45 -8.13 3.90
CA HIS A 24 -5.75 -9.56 4.01
C HIS A 24 -7.23 -9.87 3.79
N LYS A 25 -8.15 -9.11 4.40
CA LYS A 25 -9.59 -9.26 4.17
C LYS A 25 -9.97 -9.04 2.71
N ALA A 26 -9.32 -8.10 2.03
CA ALA A 26 -9.54 -7.84 0.62
C ALA A 26 -9.01 -8.97 -0.29
N GLN A 27 -8.03 -9.77 0.15
CA GLN A 27 -7.62 -11.00 -0.54
C GLN A 27 -8.64 -12.13 -0.37
N GLU A 28 -9.22 -12.24 0.83
CA GLU A 28 -10.21 -13.29 1.15
C GLU A 28 -11.57 -13.03 0.52
N LYS A 29 -11.98 -11.75 0.44
CA LYS A 29 -13.31 -11.33 -0.01
C LYS A 29 -13.26 -10.18 -1.03
N PRO A 30 -12.66 -10.37 -2.22
CA PRO A 30 -12.40 -9.29 -3.17
C PRO A 30 -13.67 -8.52 -3.61
N GLU A 31 -14.84 -9.16 -3.60
CA GLU A 31 -16.13 -8.56 -3.91
C GLU A 31 -16.58 -7.47 -2.91
N GLU A 32 -16.20 -7.58 -1.64
CA GLU A 32 -16.50 -6.59 -0.60
C GLU A 32 -15.55 -5.37 -0.67
N TYR A 33 -14.42 -5.49 -1.40
CA TYR A 33 -13.33 -4.50 -1.42
C TYR A 33 -13.00 -4.00 -2.83
N ARG A 34 -13.96 -3.99 -3.75
CA ARG A 34 -13.75 -3.57 -5.16
C ARG A 34 -13.23 -2.14 -5.31
N ASP A 35 -13.55 -1.27 -4.35
CA ASP A 35 -13.15 0.14 -4.37
C ASP A 35 -11.87 0.40 -3.55
N LEU A 36 -11.24 -0.63 -2.98
CA LEU A 36 -9.99 -0.49 -2.23
C LEU A 36 -8.84 -0.13 -3.16
N LEU A 37 -8.45 1.15 -3.15
CA LEU A 37 -7.33 1.66 -3.93
C LEU A 37 -6.01 1.55 -3.16
N VAL A 38 -4.98 1.11 -3.85
CA VAL A 38 -3.59 1.09 -3.35
C VAL A 38 -2.67 1.88 -4.25
N ARG A 39 -1.63 2.46 -3.65
CA ARG A 39 -0.55 3.13 -4.37
C ARG A 39 0.54 2.14 -4.73
N VAL A 40 0.80 2.00 -6.02
CA VAL A 40 1.93 1.26 -6.59
C VAL A 40 2.98 2.28 -7.05
N ALA A 41 4.14 1.83 -7.50
CA ALA A 41 5.19 2.68 -8.03
C ALA A 41 4.69 3.50 -9.24
N GLY A 42 4.26 4.75 -8.98
CA GLY A 42 3.87 5.73 -9.99
C GLY A 42 2.38 5.84 -10.31
N TYR A 43 1.53 4.92 -9.84
CA TYR A 43 0.09 4.94 -10.14
C TYR A 43 -0.74 4.33 -8.99
N SER A 44 -2.05 4.58 -9.01
CA SER A 44 -3.00 3.96 -8.07
C SER A 44 -3.92 3.00 -8.84
N THR A 45 -4.30 1.89 -8.20
CA THR A 45 -5.18 0.88 -8.79
C THR A 45 -5.97 0.15 -7.71
N GLN A 46 -7.05 -0.53 -8.09
CA GLN A 46 -7.78 -1.39 -7.16
C GLN A 46 -6.92 -2.58 -6.75
N PHE A 47 -6.80 -2.80 -5.44
CA PHE A 47 -6.00 -3.88 -4.87
C PHE A 47 -6.42 -5.26 -5.39
N VAL A 48 -7.73 -5.47 -5.52
CA VAL A 48 -8.31 -6.74 -5.98
C VAL A 48 -8.01 -7.06 -7.45
N ASN A 49 -7.58 -6.07 -8.24
CA ASN A 49 -7.18 -6.26 -9.64
C ASN A 49 -5.71 -6.68 -9.81
N LEU A 50 -4.93 -6.69 -8.72
CA LEU A 50 -3.53 -7.10 -8.73
C LEU A 50 -3.38 -8.63 -8.66
N SER A 51 -2.26 -9.14 -9.16
CA SER A 51 -1.91 -10.55 -8.94
C SER A 51 -1.66 -10.82 -7.45
N LYS A 52 -1.87 -12.07 -7.02
CA LYS A 52 -1.64 -12.49 -5.63
C LYS A 52 -0.23 -12.11 -5.14
N ASN A 53 0.79 -12.37 -5.97
CA ASN A 53 2.18 -11.99 -5.64
C ASN A 53 2.37 -10.48 -5.45
N ALA A 54 1.71 -9.64 -6.26
CA ALA A 54 1.78 -8.20 -6.11
C ALA A 54 1.04 -7.71 -4.86
N GLN A 55 -0.09 -8.32 -4.53
CA GLN A 55 -0.82 -8.05 -3.29
C GLN A 55 0.01 -8.40 -2.06
N ASP A 56 0.62 -9.60 -2.04
CA ASP A 56 1.45 -10.07 -0.92
C ASP A 56 2.67 -9.15 -0.71
N ALA A 57 3.31 -8.70 -1.79
CA ALA A 57 4.42 -7.74 -1.72
C ALA A 57 4.00 -6.36 -1.18
N ILE A 58 2.75 -5.95 -1.36
CA ILE A 58 2.22 -4.71 -0.77
C ILE A 58 1.96 -4.91 0.73
N ILE A 59 1.39 -6.06 1.12
CA ILE A 59 1.12 -6.41 2.52
C ILE A 59 2.41 -6.45 3.33
N GLU A 60 3.44 -7.13 2.83
CA GLU A 60 4.75 -7.25 3.50
C GLU A 60 5.41 -5.88 3.75
N ARG A 61 5.22 -4.91 2.85
CA ARG A 61 5.69 -3.53 3.02
C ARG A 61 4.84 -2.72 3.99
N THR A 62 3.64 -3.16 4.30
CA THR A 62 2.70 -2.46 5.19
C THR A 62 2.88 -2.92 6.64
N THR A 63 3.46 -4.09 6.87
CA THR A 63 3.74 -4.68 8.20
C THR A 63 4.95 -4.09 8.94
N TYR A 64 5.46 -2.91 8.56
CA TYR A 64 6.48 -2.24 9.38
C TYR A 64 5.88 -1.74 10.70
N GLU A 65 6.00 -2.55 11.75
CA GLU A 65 5.89 -2.08 13.14
C GLU A 65 7.07 -1.17 13.47
N THR A 66 6.77 -0.09 14.18
CA THR A 66 7.80 0.83 14.69
C THR A 66 8.60 0.09 15.78
N MET A 67 9.89 -0.10 15.58
CA MET A 67 10.84 -0.40 16.67
C MET A 67 10.95 0.79 17.62
#